data_AF-A0A256ZKS8-F1
#
_entry.id   AF-A0A256ZKS8-F1
#
_cell.length_a   1.000
_cell.length_b   1.000
_cell.length_c   1.000
_cell.angle_alpha   90.00
_cell.angle_beta   90.00
_cell.angle_gamma   90.00
#
_symmetry.space_group_name_H-M   'P 1'
#
loop_
_entity.id
_entity.type
_entity.pdbx_description
1 polymer ?
#
loop_
_entity_poly.entity_id
_entity_poly.type
_entity_poly.pdbx_seq_one_letter_code
_entity_poly.pdbx_strand_id
1 'polypeptide(L)'
;MPEELSEVVETNIEESLEGYVLPTGNEELDMRLGGGIPVPNLLSIEGDHGTGKSLLAQQLAYGAAKAGKHVVYVTTESGVKELVMQTRKLSLDMTDEFLKGLIRIMPAHMEGVRWARKVARDLLHVLGNYMARVKDEYDVFIVDSFSVLAVYADASVVLDFLTRARTLVREGKLIILTIHPSVLPDRLRRGRW
;
A
#
# COMPACT_ATOMS: atom_id res chain seq x y z
N MET A 1 39.36 4.22 -20.36
CA MET A 1 38.08 4.73 -20.92
C MET A 1 36.99 3.66 -21.09
N PRO A 2 37.27 2.34 -21.29
CA PRO A 2 36.24 1.30 -21.14
C PRO A 2 35.95 0.92 -19.68
N GLU A 3 36.97 0.89 -18.82
CA GLU A 3 36.87 0.44 -17.41
C GLU A 3 36.06 1.39 -16.52
N GLU A 4 36.19 2.72 -16.69
CA GLU A 4 35.39 3.71 -15.95
C GLU A 4 33.90 3.65 -16.31
N LEU A 5 33.56 3.24 -17.53
CA LEU A 5 32.16 3.07 -17.95
C LEU A 5 31.54 1.79 -17.39
N SER A 6 32.31 0.70 -17.26
CA SER A 6 31.82 -0.53 -16.62
C SER A 6 31.62 -0.35 -15.11
N GLU A 7 32.54 0.34 -14.44
CA GLU A 7 32.48 0.57 -12.99
C GLU A 7 31.31 1.50 -12.62
N VAL A 8 31.07 2.56 -13.40
CA VAL A 8 29.90 3.43 -13.23
C VAL A 8 28.59 2.69 -13.53
N VAL A 9 28.56 1.79 -14.51
CA VAL A 9 27.36 0.99 -14.80
C VAL A 9 27.09 -0.03 -13.70
N GLU A 10 28.11 -0.71 -13.17
CA GLU A 10 27.98 -1.64 -12.04
C GLU A 10 27.54 -0.93 -10.75
N THR A 11 28.14 0.22 -10.43
CA THR A 11 27.76 1.01 -9.24
C THR A 11 26.30 1.49 -9.31
N ASN A 12 25.85 1.94 -10.49
CA ASN A 12 24.45 2.33 -10.71
C ASN A 12 23.48 1.14 -10.64
N ILE A 13 23.94 -0.08 -10.96
CA ILE A 13 23.14 -1.31 -10.82
C ILE A 13 23.05 -1.71 -9.35
N GLU A 14 24.14 -1.65 -8.58
CA GLU A 14 24.14 -1.98 -7.15
C GLU A 14 23.30 -1.00 -6.31
N GLU A 15 23.41 0.33 -6.52
CA GLU A 15 22.53 1.31 -5.88
C GLU A 15 21.05 1.10 -6.25
N SER A 16 20.76 0.62 -7.47
CA SER A 16 19.39 0.31 -7.91
C SER A 16 18.82 -0.99 -7.33
N LEU A 17 19.65 -1.78 -6.64
CA LEU A 17 19.28 -3.05 -5.99
C LEU A 17 19.21 -2.93 -4.45
N GLU A 18 19.66 -1.82 -3.86
CA GLU A 18 19.58 -1.62 -2.41
C GLU A 18 18.16 -1.29 -1.97
N GLY A 19 17.40 -2.36 -1.72
CA GLY A 19 16.21 -2.29 -0.88
C GLY A 19 16.56 -1.93 0.56
N TYR A 20 15.57 -1.48 1.32
CA TYR A 20 15.71 -1.22 2.75
C TYR A 20 14.64 -1.95 3.54
N VAL A 21 14.86 -2.11 4.85
CA VAL A 21 13.86 -2.70 5.75
C VAL A 21 13.13 -1.57 6.47
N LEU A 22 11.82 -1.52 6.32
CA LEU A 22 10.95 -0.55 6.95
C LEU A 22 10.43 -1.10 8.29
N PRO A 23 10.65 -0.43 9.42
CA PRO A 23 10.11 -0.88 10.70
C PRO A 23 8.58 -0.79 10.70
N THR A 24 7.93 -1.76 11.34
CA THR A 24 6.48 -1.77 11.50
C THR A 24 6.01 -0.84 12.62
N GLY A 25 6.93 -0.33 13.45
CA GLY A 25 6.60 0.44 14.65
C GLY A 25 6.12 -0.42 15.81
N ASN A 26 6.32 -1.75 15.72
CA ASN A 26 6.08 -2.72 16.78
C ASN A 26 7.25 -3.71 16.82
N GLU A 27 8.04 -3.69 17.89
CA GLU A 27 9.28 -4.47 18.02
C GLU A 27 9.06 -5.99 17.91
N GLU A 28 7.96 -6.51 18.49
CA GLU A 28 7.63 -7.93 18.42
C GLU A 28 7.27 -8.35 16.98
N LEU A 29 6.55 -7.49 16.26
CA LEU A 29 6.23 -7.72 14.86
C LEU A 29 7.49 -7.65 13.98
N ASP A 30 8.36 -6.67 14.22
CA ASP A 30 9.65 -6.54 13.51
C ASP A 30 10.51 -7.78 13.74
N MET A 31 10.63 -8.26 14.98
CA MET A 31 11.37 -9.49 15.30
C MET A 31 10.81 -10.71 14.54
N ARG A 32 9.49 -10.86 14.47
CA ARG A 32 8.84 -11.97 13.74
C ARG A 32 8.99 -11.88 12.24
N LEU A 33 9.18 -10.68 11.69
CA LEU A 33 9.34 -10.44 10.26
C LEU A 33 10.82 -10.38 9.82
N GLY A 34 11.77 -10.58 10.74
CA GLY A 34 13.19 -10.52 10.43
C GLY A 34 13.75 -9.09 10.33
N GLY A 35 13.16 -8.15 11.07
CA GLY A 35 13.60 -6.76 11.21
C GLY A 35 12.62 -5.71 10.65
N GLY A 36 11.54 -6.14 9.99
CA GLY A 36 10.52 -5.25 9.42
C GLY A 36 10.05 -5.70 8.04
N ILE A 37 9.55 -4.75 7.24
CA ILE A 37 9.05 -5.01 5.88
C ILE A 37 10.14 -4.67 4.85
N PRO A 38 10.56 -5.61 3.98
CA PRO A 38 11.49 -5.30 2.91
C PRO A 38 10.81 -4.36 1.88
N VAL A 39 11.55 -3.38 1.40
CA VAL A 39 11.17 -2.41 0.37
C VAL A 39 12.22 -2.45 -0.73
N PRO A 40 11.86 -2.48 -2.02
CA PRO A 40 10.50 -2.45 -2.56
C PRO A 40 9.73 -3.76 -2.41
N ASN A 41 8.40 -3.68 -2.24
CA ASN A 41 7.54 -4.87 -2.14
C ASN A 41 6.08 -4.57 -2.50
N LEU A 42 5.39 -5.55 -3.09
CA LEU A 42 3.93 -5.59 -3.18
C LEU A 42 3.41 -6.54 -2.10
N LEU A 43 2.99 -5.98 -0.96
CA LEU A 43 2.50 -6.73 0.20
C LEU A 43 0.98 -6.89 0.15
N SER A 44 0.50 -8.13 0.27
CA SER A 44 -0.92 -8.44 0.47
C SER A 44 -1.15 -8.85 1.92
N ILE A 45 -2.14 -8.24 2.57
CA ILE A 45 -2.61 -8.63 3.91
C ILE A 45 -3.95 -9.35 3.75
N GLU A 46 -3.94 -10.66 3.95
CA GLU A 46 -5.09 -11.53 3.69
C GLU A 46 -5.71 -12.07 4.98
N GLY A 47 -7.04 -12.17 4.99
CA GLY A 47 -7.79 -12.76 6.10
C GLY A 47 -9.28 -12.45 6.06
N ASP A 48 -10.05 -13.20 6.84
CA ASP A 48 -11.52 -13.05 6.90
C ASP A 48 -11.94 -11.71 7.53
N HIS A 49 -13.22 -11.35 7.42
CA HIS A 49 -13.74 -10.15 8.08
C HIS A 49 -13.47 -10.17 9.59
N GLY A 50 -13.03 -9.03 10.14
CA GLY A 50 -12.74 -8.89 11.57
C GLY A 50 -11.39 -9.46 12.03
N THR A 51 -10.56 -10.06 11.17
CA THR A 51 -9.25 -10.63 11.56
C THR A 51 -8.13 -9.61 11.82
N GLY A 52 -8.42 -8.31 11.74
CA GLY A 52 -7.45 -7.25 12.04
C GLY A 52 -6.59 -6.77 10.86
N LYS A 53 -6.97 -7.06 9.60
CA LYS A 53 -6.22 -6.58 8.41
C LYS A 53 -5.99 -5.06 8.41
N SER A 54 -7.05 -4.29 8.64
CA SER A 54 -6.97 -2.82 8.71
C SER A 54 -6.09 -2.35 9.85
N LEU A 55 -6.13 -3.04 11.00
CA LEU A 55 -5.27 -2.74 12.14
C LEU A 55 -3.80 -2.99 11.80
N LEU A 56 -3.49 -4.08 11.10
CA LEU A 56 -2.14 -4.34 10.61
C LEU A 56 -1.71 -3.29 9.56
N ALA A 57 -2.58 -2.93 8.63
CA ALA A 57 -2.29 -1.87 7.67
C ALA A 57 -2.03 -0.51 8.36
N GLN A 58 -2.78 -0.19 9.40
CA GLN A 58 -2.59 1.00 10.24
C GLN A 58 -1.27 0.94 11.01
N GLN A 59 -0.89 -0.21 11.56
CA GLN A 59 0.40 -0.43 12.20
C GLN A 59 1.55 -0.16 11.22
N LEU A 60 1.48 -0.70 10.00
CA LEU A 60 2.50 -0.47 8.97
C LEU A 60 2.56 1.00 8.53
N ALA A 61 1.41 1.66 8.39
CA ALA A 61 1.35 3.10 8.11
C ALA A 61 2.01 3.93 9.22
N TYR A 62 1.74 3.56 10.48
CA TYR A 62 2.34 4.19 11.66
C TYR A 62 3.86 4.00 11.66
N GLY A 63 4.36 2.77 11.50
CA GLY A 63 5.79 2.48 11.45
C GLY A 63 6.51 3.24 10.33
N ALA A 64 5.90 3.27 9.15
CA ALA A 64 6.41 4.04 8.01
C ALA A 64 6.55 5.53 8.33
N ALA A 65 5.49 6.14 8.85
CA ALA A 65 5.46 7.56 9.13
C ALA A 65 6.42 7.93 10.28
N LYS A 66 6.55 7.08 11.32
CA LYS A 66 7.54 7.27 12.40
C LYS A 66 8.98 7.13 11.91
N ALA A 67 9.21 6.36 10.86
CA ALA A 67 10.49 6.29 10.15
C ALA A 67 10.71 7.45 9.16
N GLY A 68 9.84 8.47 9.16
CA GLY A 68 9.95 9.65 8.29
C GLY A 68 9.55 9.41 6.84
N LYS A 69 8.88 8.28 6.54
CA LYS A 69 8.41 7.95 5.19
C LYS A 69 7.04 8.57 4.90
N HIS A 70 6.84 8.97 3.65
CA HIS A 70 5.57 9.50 3.17
C HIS A 70 4.61 8.36 2.83
N VAL A 71 3.41 8.41 3.40
CA VAL A 71 2.38 7.38 3.28
C VAL A 71 1.13 7.96 2.61
N VAL A 72 0.66 7.31 1.56
CA VAL A 72 -0.70 7.49 1.07
C VAL A 72 -1.55 6.33 1.58
N TYR A 73 -2.58 6.64 2.36
CA TYR A 73 -3.51 5.66 2.90
C TYR A 73 -4.89 5.85 2.27
N VAL A 74 -5.25 4.97 1.34
CA VAL A 74 -6.59 4.92 0.75
C VAL A 74 -7.48 4.03 1.61
N THR A 75 -8.57 4.57 2.16
CA THR A 75 -9.54 3.80 2.94
C THR A 75 -10.88 3.70 2.24
N THR A 76 -11.45 2.49 2.10
CA THR A 76 -12.74 2.26 1.43
C THR A 76 -13.91 2.11 2.40
N GLU A 77 -13.63 1.92 3.69
CA GLU A 77 -14.63 1.57 4.71
C GLU A 77 -14.76 2.62 5.81
N SER A 78 -13.81 3.56 5.92
CA SER A 78 -13.81 4.58 6.98
C SER A 78 -13.57 5.99 6.43
N GLY A 79 -14.01 6.99 7.20
CA GLY A 79 -13.65 8.39 6.94
C GLY A 79 -12.29 8.77 7.54
N VAL A 80 -11.76 9.94 7.16
CA VAL A 80 -10.49 10.47 7.72
C VAL A 80 -10.55 10.59 9.24
N LYS A 81 -11.61 11.22 9.76
CA LYS A 81 -11.78 11.43 11.21
C LYS A 81 -11.86 10.11 11.97
N GLU A 82 -12.59 9.14 11.43
CA GLU A 82 -12.76 7.83 12.03
C GLU A 82 -11.43 7.08 12.10
N LEU A 83 -10.68 7.05 11.01
CA LEU A 83 -9.37 6.40 10.95
C LEU A 83 -8.40 7.00 11.96
N VAL A 84 -8.26 8.34 11.99
CA VAL A 84 -7.38 9.02 12.97
C VAL A 84 -7.84 8.74 14.41
N MET A 85 -9.13 8.76 14.70
CA MET A 85 -9.63 8.44 16.04
C MET A 85 -9.36 6.97 16.42
N GLN A 86 -9.49 6.05 15.48
CA GLN A 86 -9.22 4.64 15.69
C GLN A 86 -7.74 4.38 16.00
N THR A 87 -6.82 4.94 15.20
CA THR A 87 -5.39 4.73 15.40
C THR A 87 -4.93 5.27 16.75
N ARG A 88 -5.47 6.41 17.19
CA ARG A 88 -5.23 6.95 18.54
C ARG A 88 -5.67 6.00 19.66
N LYS A 89 -6.83 5.35 19.53
CA LYS A 89 -7.31 4.36 20.51
C LYS A 89 -6.46 3.09 20.55
N LEU A 90 -5.75 2.80 19.46
CA LEU A 90 -4.85 1.65 19.33
C LEU A 90 -3.40 1.97 19.74
N SER A 91 -3.16 3.15 20.33
CA SER A 91 -1.80 3.65 20.62
C SER A 91 -0.90 3.82 19.38
N LEU A 92 -1.51 3.93 18.20
CA LEU A 92 -0.87 4.22 16.91
C LEU A 92 -1.10 5.69 16.53
N ASP A 93 -0.90 6.62 17.47
CA ASP A 93 -1.17 8.03 17.21
C ASP A 93 -0.24 8.59 16.13
N MET A 94 -0.85 8.86 14.98
CA MET A 94 -0.21 9.38 13.78
C MET A 94 -0.75 10.77 13.41
N THR A 95 -1.35 11.48 14.38
CA THR A 95 -1.96 12.81 14.19
C THR A 95 -0.91 13.83 13.75
N ASP A 96 0.26 13.84 14.38
CA ASP A 96 1.33 14.77 14.05
C ASP A 96 1.87 14.53 12.63
N GLU A 97 2.06 13.26 12.26
CA GLU A 97 2.50 12.87 10.92
C GLU A 97 1.46 13.23 9.86
N PHE A 98 0.18 13.06 10.16
CA PHE A 98 -0.91 13.53 9.30
C PHE A 98 -0.88 15.06 9.13
N LEU A 99 -0.74 15.83 10.21
CA LEU A 99 -0.68 17.29 10.15
C LEU A 99 0.56 17.81 9.41
N LYS A 100 1.69 17.10 9.51
CA LYS A 100 2.93 17.41 8.78
C LYS A 100 2.89 16.98 7.31
N GLY A 101 1.85 16.26 6.87
CA GLY A 101 1.73 15.75 5.50
C GLY A 101 2.54 14.47 5.23
N LEU A 102 3.15 13.87 6.25
CA LEU A 102 3.80 12.55 6.15
C LEU A 102 2.79 11.43 5.92
N ILE A 103 1.53 11.61 6.36
CA ILE A 103 0.44 10.69 6.02
C ILE A 103 -0.68 11.46 5.31
N ARG A 104 -1.03 11.03 4.10
CA ARG A 104 -2.19 11.49 3.34
C ARG A 104 -3.28 10.43 3.38
N ILE A 105 -4.39 10.72 4.05
CA ILE A 105 -5.54 9.81 4.12
C ILE A 105 -6.56 10.17 3.04
N MET A 106 -6.91 9.21 2.20
CA MET A 106 -7.84 9.38 1.07
C MET A 106 -9.06 8.46 1.26
N PRO A 107 -10.20 8.99 1.70
CA PRO A 107 -11.42 8.20 1.77
C PRO A 107 -11.94 7.96 0.35
N ALA A 108 -12.13 6.68 0.03
CA ALA A 108 -12.79 6.18 -1.16
C ALA A 108 -14.22 5.68 -0.86
N HIS A 109 -14.63 5.70 0.41
CA HIS A 109 -16.00 5.42 0.82
C HIS A 109 -16.95 6.52 0.32
N MET A 110 -18.04 6.14 -0.32
CA MET A 110 -19.10 7.05 -0.75
C MET A 110 -20.39 6.69 -0.01
N GLU A 111 -20.76 7.48 1.00
CA GLU A 111 -22.02 7.31 1.71
C GLU A 111 -23.21 7.32 0.73
N GLY A 112 -24.11 6.34 0.86
CA GLY A 112 -25.31 6.24 0.02
C GLY A 112 -25.08 5.68 -1.39
N VAL A 113 -23.84 5.36 -1.78
CA VAL A 113 -23.56 4.73 -3.08
C VAL A 113 -23.62 3.21 -2.96
N ARG A 114 -24.52 2.60 -3.72
CA ARG A 114 -24.46 1.15 -3.96
C ARG A 114 -23.25 0.88 -4.85
N TRP A 115 -22.28 0.11 -4.36
CA TRP A 115 -21.12 -0.29 -5.14
C TRP A 115 -21.56 -0.92 -6.47
N ALA A 116 -21.37 -0.15 -7.54
CA ALA A 116 -21.71 -0.55 -8.90
C ALA A 116 -20.42 -0.85 -9.66
N ARG A 117 -20.47 -1.83 -10.58
CA ARG A 117 -19.33 -2.22 -11.42
C ARG A 117 -18.64 -1.02 -12.08
N LYS A 118 -19.44 -0.05 -12.57
CA LYS A 118 -18.91 1.18 -13.18
C LYS A 118 -18.10 2.01 -12.18
N VAL A 119 -18.63 2.25 -10.98
CA VAL A 119 -17.96 3.06 -9.95
C VAL A 119 -16.66 2.40 -9.50
N ALA A 120 -16.68 1.09 -9.23
CA ALA A 120 -15.49 0.36 -8.81
C ALA A 120 -14.39 0.36 -9.88
N ARG A 121 -14.76 0.15 -11.15
CA ARG A 121 -13.84 0.27 -12.28
C ARG A 121 -13.24 1.67 -12.40
N ASP A 122 -14.08 2.69 -12.40
CA ASP A 122 -13.64 4.07 -12.59
C ASP A 122 -12.71 4.48 -11.43
N LEU A 123 -13.03 4.07 -10.20
CA LEU A 123 -12.20 4.32 -9.02
C LEU A 123 -10.85 3.58 -9.08
N LEU A 124 -10.81 2.32 -9.51
CA LEU A 124 -9.53 1.60 -9.69
C LEU A 124 -8.64 2.28 -10.74
N HIS A 125 -9.21 2.75 -11.84
CA HIS A 125 -8.47 3.52 -12.84
C HIS A 125 -7.95 4.84 -12.25
N VAL A 126 -8.79 5.58 -11.53
CA VAL A 126 -8.40 6.83 -10.88
C VAL A 126 -7.28 6.59 -9.86
N LEU A 127 -7.42 5.59 -9.00
CA LEU A 127 -6.39 5.24 -8.01
C LEU A 127 -5.08 4.81 -8.67
N GLY A 128 -5.12 3.97 -9.70
CA GLY A 128 -3.94 3.54 -10.44
C GLY A 128 -3.24 4.70 -11.17
N ASN A 129 -4.00 5.64 -11.74
CA ASN A 129 -3.46 6.85 -12.36
C ASN A 129 -2.88 7.81 -11.32
N TYR A 130 -3.58 8.00 -10.20
CA TYR A 130 -3.14 8.85 -9.11
C TYR A 130 -1.83 8.34 -8.53
N MET A 131 -1.77 7.05 -8.21
CA MET A 131 -0.57 6.37 -7.69
C MET A 131 0.64 6.58 -8.61
N ALA A 132 0.48 6.44 -9.93
CA ALA A 132 1.57 6.72 -10.88
C ALA A 132 1.93 8.21 -10.98
N ARG A 133 0.93 9.11 -10.89
CA ARG A 133 1.11 10.55 -11.03
C ARG A 133 1.86 11.17 -9.85
N VAL A 134 1.58 10.72 -8.63
CA VAL A 134 2.19 11.26 -7.40
C VAL A 134 3.31 10.37 -6.88
N LYS A 135 3.89 9.51 -7.72
CA LYS A 135 4.88 8.51 -7.31
C LYS A 135 6.08 9.09 -6.57
N ASP A 136 6.48 10.32 -6.90
CA ASP A 136 7.61 10.99 -6.25
C ASP A 136 7.25 11.66 -4.92
N GLU A 137 5.96 11.65 -4.53
CA GLU A 137 5.45 12.25 -3.28
C GLU A 137 5.22 11.23 -2.16
N TYR A 138 5.38 9.93 -2.41
CA TYR A 138 5.18 8.89 -1.40
C TYR A 138 6.23 7.78 -1.46
N ASP A 139 6.47 7.14 -0.33
CA ASP A 139 7.27 5.92 -0.21
C ASP A 139 6.37 4.68 -0.09
N VAL A 140 5.25 4.82 0.63
CA VAL A 140 4.29 3.74 0.92
C VAL A 140 2.89 4.10 0.41
N PHE A 141 2.27 3.18 -0.33
CA PHE A 141 0.87 3.32 -0.80
C PHE A 141 0.02 2.17 -0.27
N ILE A 142 -1.03 2.48 0.48
CA ILE A 142 -1.90 1.51 1.14
C ILE A 142 -3.31 1.61 0.57
N VAL A 143 -3.92 0.47 0.25
CA VAL A 143 -5.35 0.38 -0.10
C VAL A 143 -6.06 -0.56 0.88
N ASP A 144 -6.83 0.03 1.79
CA ASP A 144 -7.59 -0.65 2.84
C ASP A 144 -9.11 -0.38 2.73
N SER A 145 -9.92 -1.21 2.09
CA SER A 145 -9.64 -2.54 1.56
C SER A 145 -9.74 -2.62 0.05
N PHE A 146 -8.71 -3.20 -0.57
CA PHE A 146 -8.69 -3.44 -2.01
C PHE A 146 -9.82 -4.39 -2.44
N SER A 147 -10.24 -5.28 -1.53
CA SER A 147 -11.36 -6.20 -1.70
C SER A 147 -12.62 -5.51 -2.21
N VAL A 148 -13.00 -4.39 -1.59
CA VAL A 148 -14.24 -3.68 -1.93
C VAL A 148 -14.22 -3.26 -3.39
N LEU A 149 -13.07 -2.85 -3.92
CA LEU A 149 -12.93 -2.46 -5.33
C LEU A 149 -12.88 -3.68 -6.26
N ALA A 150 -12.16 -4.73 -5.84
CA ALA A 150 -11.96 -5.93 -6.63
C ALA A 150 -13.22 -6.78 -6.83
N VAL A 151 -14.15 -6.82 -5.84
CA VAL A 151 -15.43 -7.57 -5.96
C VAL A 151 -16.24 -7.11 -7.17
N TYR A 152 -16.34 -5.80 -7.36
CA TYR A 152 -17.29 -5.22 -8.32
C TYR A 152 -16.67 -4.91 -9.68
N ALA A 153 -15.34 -4.77 -9.76
CA ALA A 153 -14.64 -4.45 -10.99
C ALA A 153 -14.44 -5.67 -11.90
N ASP A 154 -14.29 -5.41 -13.19
CA ASP A 154 -13.90 -6.45 -14.15
C ASP A 154 -12.46 -6.90 -13.87
N ALA A 155 -12.18 -8.19 -14.04
CA ALA A 155 -10.86 -8.73 -13.69
C ALA A 155 -9.70 -8.13 -14.50
N SER A 156 -9.95 -7.67 -15.74
CA SER A 156 -8.95 -6.94 -16.52
C SER A 156 -8.54 -5.64 -15.83
N VAL A 157 -9.49 -4.90 -15.26
CA VAL A 157 -9.24 -3.65 -14.53
C VAL A 157 -8.42 -3.90 -13.28
N VAL A 158 -8.73 -4.98 -12.56
CA VAL A 158 -7.95 -5.42 -11.39
C VAL A 158 -6.51 -5.77 -11.79
N LEU A 159 -6.32 -6.52 -12.87
CA LEU A 159 -5.00 -6.88 -13.40
C LEU A 159 -4.20 -5.66 -13.88
N ASP A 160 -4.86 -4.68 -14.51
CA ASP A 160 -4.23 -3.42 -14.93
C ASP A 160 -3.76 -2.62 -13.70
N PHE A 161 -4.57 -2.56 -12.65
CA PHE A 161 -4.17 -1.92 -11.38
C PHE A 161 -2.96 -2.63 -10.75
N LEU A 162 -2.98 -3.96 -10.66
CA LEU A 162 -1.87 -4.75 -10.11
C LEU A 162 -0.60 -4.64 -10.95
N THR A 163 -0.72 -4.59 -12.27
CA THR A 163 0.41 -4.37 -13.19
C THR A 163 1.06 -3.03 -12.90
N ARG A 164 0.27 -1.96 -12.75
CA ARG A 164 0.79 -0.63 -12.39
C ARG A 164 1.44 -0.62 -11.01
N ALA A 165 0.83 -1.26 -10.02
CA ALA A 165 1.41 -1.38 -8.69
C ALA A 165 2.80 -2.03 -8.76
N ARG A 166 2.94 -3.14 -9.49
CA ARG A 166 4.25 -3.80 -9.66
C ARG A 166 5.28 -2.95 -10.38
N THR A 167 4.88 -2.17 -11.38
CA THR A 167 5.79 -1.21 -12.01
C THR A 167 6.35 -0.24 -10.97
N LEU A 168 5.51 0.31 -10.10
CA LEU A 168 5.94 1.24 -9.05
C LEU A 168 6.78 0.56 -7.96
N VAL A 169 6.52 -0.70 -7.65
CA VAL A 169 7.40 -1.50 -6.78
C VAL A 169 8.80 -1.60 -7.39
N ARG A 170 8.92 -1.84 -8.70
CA ARG A 170 10.23 -1.82 -9.39
C ARG A 170 10.91 -0.44 -9.37
N GLU A 171 10.17 0.61 -9.08
CA GLU A 171 10.67 1.98 -8.87
C GLU A 171 10.90 2.30 -7.37
N GLY A 172 11.03 1.29 -6.50
CA GLY A 172 11.40 1.47 -5.10
C GLY A 172 10.24 1.65 -4.11
N LYS A 173 8.97 1.49 -4.55
CA LYS A 173 7.80 1.71 -3.69
C LYS A 173 7.41 0.48 -2.87
N LEU A 174 6.85 0.72 -1.69
CA LEU A 174 6.08 -0.27 -0.93
C LEU A 174 4.59 -0.07 -1.21
N ILE A 175 3.93 -1.09 -1.74
CA ILE A 175 2.48 -1.06 -1.95
C ILE A 175 1.83 -2.14 -1.11
N ILE A 176 0.81 -1.76 -0.33
CA ILE A 176 0.12 -2.64 0.61
C ILE A 176 -1.36 -2.71 0.24
N LEU A 177 -1.87 -3.92 0.03
CA LEU A 177 -3.27 -4.17 -0.28
C LEU A 177 -3.88 -5.05 0.81
N THR A 178 -5.02 -4.65 1.40
CA THR A 178 -5.78 -5.55 2.27
C THR A 178 -6.85 -6.28 1.48
N ILE A 179 -6.85 -7.61 1.60
CA ILE A 179 -7.63 -8.51 0.74
C ILE A 179 -8.40 -9.52 1.59
N HIS A 180 -9.68 -9.71 1.28
CA HIS A 180 -10.48 -10.80 1.78
C HIS A 180 -10.31 -12.01 0.84
N PRO A 181 -9.85 -13.17 1.32
CA PRO A 181 -9.45 -14.29 0.46
C PRO A 181 -10.55 -14.74 -0.50
N SER A 182 -11.83 -14.69 -0.10
CA SER A 182 -12.98 -15.10 -0.92
C SER A 182 -13.32 -14.18 -2.09
N VAL A 183 -12.71 -13.00 -2.17
CA VAL A 183 -13.06 -11.95 -3.15
C VAL A 183 -12.28 -12.10 -4.46
N LEU A 184 -11.06 -12.61 -4.40
CA LEU A 184 -10.23 -12.77 -5.59
C LEU A 184 -10.59 -14.07 -6.34
N PRO A 185 -10.85 -14.02 -7.66
CA PRO A 185 -10.91 -15.21 -8.51
C PRO A 185 -9.71 -16.14 -8.27
N ASP A 186 -9.88 -17.46 -8.34
CA ASP A 186 -8.82 -18.45 -8.03
C ASP A 186 -7.52 -18.25 -8.83
N ARG A 187 -7.63 -17.65 -10.00
CA ARG A 187 -6.47 -17.23 -10.78
C ARG A 187 -5.62 -16.20 -10.01
N LEU A 188 -6.23 -15.18 -9.39
CA LEU A 188 -5.56 -14.10 -8.66
C LEU A 188 -4.93 -14.57 -7.34
N ARG A 189 -5.52 -15.59 -6.70
CA ARG A 189 -5.05 -16.15 -5.42
C ARG A 189 -3.67 -16.82 -5.45
N ARG A 190 -3.19 -17.26 -6.61
CA ARG A 190 -1.97 -18.09 -6.71
C ARG A 190 -0.67 -17.30 -6.88
N GLY A 191 -0.70 -15.96 -6.78
CA GLY A 191 0.50 -15.10 -6.89
C GLY A 191 1.28 -15.20 -8.22
N ARG A 192 0.78 -15.97 -9.21
CA ARG A 192 1.41 -16.21 -10.50
C ARG A 192 0.83 -15.27 -11.54
N TRP A 193 1.35 -14.05 -11.58
CA TRP A 193 1.13 -13.03 -12.60
C TRP A 193 2.36 -12.17 -12.72
#